data_AF-A0A1B7JTS0-F1
#
_entry.id   AF-A0A1B7JTS0-F1
#
_cell.length_a   1.000
_cell.length_b   1.000
_cell.length_c   1.000
_cell.angle_alpha   90.00
_cell.angle_beta   90.00
_cell.angle_gamma   90.00
#
_symmetry.space_group_name_H-M   'P 1'
#
loop_
_entity.id
_entity.type
_entity.pdbx_description
1 polymer ?
#
loop_
_entity_poly.entity_id
_entity_poly.type
_entity_poly.pdbx_seq_one_letter_code
_entity_poly.pdbx_strand_id
1 'polypeptide(L)'
;MKNAIKLTLVGDGTSFNSNGALKTSNPKLGLSFYVNNAKQVINQPFNVLYTALPTLEVAPIKNSDANFTNTDGGFFTALATLKIEYQ
;
A
#
# COMPACT_ATOMS: atom_id res chain seq x y z
N MET A 1 26.09 -0.92 -3.15
CA MET A 1 26.09 -1.60 -1.83
C MET A 1 25.84 -3.07 -2.11
N LYS A 2 26.77 -3.97 -1.74
CA LYS A 2 26.49 -5.42 -1.77
C LYS A 2 25.37 -5.70 -0.75
N ASN A 3 24.37 -6.51 -1.09
CA ASN A 3 23.30 -7.01 -0.21
C ASN A 3 22.12 -6.04 0.07
N ALA A 4 21.87 -5.03 -0.77
CA ALA A 4 20.64 -4.25 -0.67
C ALA A 4 19.48 -5.01 -1.32
N ILE A 5 18.46 -5.37 -0.53
CA ILE A 5 17.21 -5.93 -1.03
C ILE A 5 16.32 -4.76 -1.46
N LYS A 6 15.69 -4.85 -2.63
CA LYS A 6 14.61 -3.94 -3.01
C LYS A 6 13.28 -4.64 -2.83
N LEU A 7 12.38 -4.01 -2.09
CA LEU A 7 11.00 -4.44 -1.95
C LEU A 7 10.08 -3.53 -2.75
N THR A 8 9.00 -4.08 -3.30
CA THR A 8 7.92 -3.30 -3.92
C THR A 8 6.58 -3.90 -3.52
N LEU A 9 5.68 -3.07 -3.00
CA LEU A 9 4.27 -3.43 -2.81
C LEU A 9 3.55 -3.24 -4.15
N VAL A 10 3.31 -4.32 -4.87
CA VAL A 10 2.71 -4.30 -6.22
C VAL A 10 1.21 -4.52 -6.13
N GLY A 11 0.44 -3.70 -6.84
CA GLY A 11 -1.01 -3.86 -6.93
C GLY A 11 -1.70 -2.71 -7.67
N ASP A 12 -3.03 -2.79 -7.74
CA ASP A 12 -3.84 -1.78 -8.42
C ASP A 12 -4.03 -0.54 -7.55
N GLY A 13 -3.82 0.64 -8.12
CA GLY A 13 -4.04 1.91 -7.44
C GLY A 13 -5.51 2.30 -7.32
N THR A 14 -5.87 3.01 -6.25
CA THR A 14 -7.16 3.69 -6.17
C THR A 14 -7.27 4.77 -7.26
N SER A 15 -8.47 5.03 -7.77
CA SER A 15 -8.72 6.13 -8.72
C SER A 15 -8.84 7.51 -8.06
N PHE A 16 -9.02 7.57 -6.74
CA PHE A 16 -9.34 8.78 -5.99
C PHE A 16 -8.18 9.33 -5.15
N ASN A 17 -7.03 8.65 -5.15
CA ASN A 17 -5.86 9.08 -4.40
C ASN A 17 -4.62 9.01 -5.29
N SER A 18 -4.05 10.17 -5.61
CA SER A 18 -2.82 10.28 -6.41
C SER A 18 -1.56 9.83 -5.65
N ASN A 19 -1.64 9.62 -4.34
CA ASN A 19 -0.49 9.25 -3.50
C ASN A 19 -0.25 7.73 -3.45
N GLY A 20 -0.74 6.99 -4.45
CA GLY A 20 -0.51 5.56 -4.64
C GLY A 20 -1.01 4.69 -3.50
N ALA A 21 -2.27 4.86 -3.10
CA ALA A 21 -2.97 3.92 -2.25
C ALA A 21 -3.47 2.70 -3.06
N LEU A 22 -3.55 1.54 -2.42
CA LEU A 22 -4.05 0.30 -3.02
C LEU A 22 -5.57 0.30 -3.09
N LYS A 23 -6.10 -0.13 -4.23
CA LYS A 23 -7.52 -0.36 -4.48
C LYS A 23 -8.05 -1.51 -3.62
N THR A 24 -9.28 -1.37 -3.14
CA THR A 24 -10.02 -2.45 -2.48
C THR A 24 -11.20 -2.90 -3.34
N SER A 25 -11.92 -3.93 -2.91
CA SER A 25 -13.20 -4.34 -3.51
C SER A 25 -14.27 -3.25 -3.44
N ASN A 26 -14.14 -2.28 -2.52
CA ASN A 26 -14.98 -1.08 -2.49
C ASN A 26 -14.22 0.09 -3.16
N PRO A 27 -14.70 0.64 -4.29
CA PRO A 27 -13.98 1.69 -5.04
C PRO A 27 -13.90 3.03 -4.30
N LYS A 28 -14.56 3.18 -3.15
CA LYS A 28 -14.51 4.36 -2.28
C LYS A 28 -13.57 4.20 -1.09
N LEU A 29 -13.05 3.00 -0.87
CA LEU A 29 -12.08 2.66 0.18
C LEU A 29 -10.76 2.22 -0.44
N GLY A 30 -9.66 2.62 0.20
CA GLY A 30 -8.30 2.34 -0.23
C GLY A 30 -7.43 1.94 0.95
N LEU A 31 -6.23 1.45 0.69
CA LEU A 31 -5.22 1.18 1.71
C LEU A 31 -3.97 2.01 1.45
N SER A 32 -3.56 2.83 2.43
CA SER A 32 -2.25 3.50 2.42
C SER A 32 -1.23 2.64 3.14
N PHE A 33 -0.06 2.48 2.53
CA PHE A 33 1.04 1.72 3.09
C PHE A 33 2.09 2.63 3.70
N TYR A 34 2.77 2.10 4.70
CA TYR A 34 3.90 2.72 5.36
C TYR A 34 5.01 1.69 5.54
N VAL A 35 6.25 2.18 5.53
CA VAL A 35 7.46 1.43 5.81
C VAL A 35 8.19 2.18 6.91
N ASN A 36 8.29 1.57 8.09
CA ASN A 36 8.85 2.22 9.28
C ASN A 36 8.18 3.58 9.57
N ASN A 37 6.84 3.63 9.51
CA ASN A 37 6.02 4.83 9.63
C ASN A 37 6.16 5.89 8.52
N ALA A 38 7.06 5.71 7.54
CA ALA A 38 7.14 6.58 6.39
C ALA A 38 6.18 6.11 5.30
N LYS A 39 5.39 7.03 4.73
CA LYS A 39 4.40 6.67 3.70
C LYS A 39 5.09 6.05 2.47
N GLN A 40 4.58 4.90 2.03
CA GLN A 40 5.06 4.17 0.87
C GLN A 40 4.00 4.17 -0.23
N VAL A 41 4.37 4.69 -1.39
CA VAL A 41 3.56 4.66 -2.61
C VAL A 41 3.62 3.24 -3.18
N ILE A 42 2.47 2.62 -3.50
CA ILE A 42 2.47 1.30 -4.16
C ILE A 42 3.18 1.38 -5.53
N ASN A 43 3.66 0.24 -6.02
CA ASN A 43 4.42 0.12 -7.27
C ASN A 43 5.73 0.91 -7.31
N GLN A 44 6.14 1.54 -6.20
CA GLN A 44 7.45 2.18 -6.05
C GLN A 44 8.37 1.30 -5.20
N PRO A 45 9.62 1.07 -5.62
CA PRO A 45 10.57 0.27 -4.86
C PRO A 45 11.11 1.04 -3.64
N PHE A 46 11.39 0.32 -2.57
CA PHE A 46 12.12 0.84 -1.41
C PHE A 46 13.25 -0.12 -1.00
N ASN A 47 14.34 0.45 -0.49
CA ASN A 47 15.52 -0.32 -0.10
C ASN A 47 15.36 -0.89 1.31
N VAL A 48 15.80 -2.12 1.49
CA VAL A 48 15.82 -2.84 2.77
C VAL A 48 17.19 -3.44 3.02
N LEU A 49 17.66 -3.30 4.26
CA LEU A 49 18.82 -4.03 4.75
C LEU A 49 18.34 -5.37 5.30
N TYR A 50 18.89 -6.48 4.82
CA TYR A 50 18.52 -7.81 5.32
C TYR A 50 18.82 -8.01 6.81
N THR A 51 19.75 -7.23 7.38
CA THR A 51 20.09 -7.22 8.81
C THR A 51 19.15 -6.36 9.66
N ALA A 52 18.29 -5.56 9.04
CA ALA A 52 17.35 -4.67 9.70
C ALA A 52 16.05 -4.63 8.89
N LEU A 53 15.22 -5.66 9.09
CA LEU A 53 13.95 -5.82 8.37
C LEU A 53 13.00 -4.64 8.69
N PRO A 54 12.25 -4.14 7.71
CA PRO A 54 11.31 -3.06 7.92
C PRO A 54 10.04 -3.56 8.61
N THR A 55 9.38 -2.67 9.33
CA THR A 55 7.96 -2.81 9.63
C THR A 55 7.15 -2.35 8.43
N LEU A 56 6.17 -3.15 8.02
CA LEU A 56 5.18 -2.78 7.02
C LEU A 56 3.87 -2.49 7.73
N GLU A 57 3.36 -1.27 7.61
CA GLU A 57 2.08 -0.87 8.17
C GLU A 57 1.08 -0.51 7.07
N VAL A 58 -0.21 -0.66 7.39
CA VAL A 58 -1.30 -0.34 6.47
C VAL A 58 -2.45 0.31 7.21
N ALA A 59 -3.02 1.35 6.61
CA ALA A 59 -4.18 2.06 7.14
C ALA A 59 -5.27 2.20 6.06
N PRO A 60 -6.54 1.94 6.39
CA PRO A 60 -7.66 2.29 5.52
C PRO A 60 -7.71 3.79 5.26
N ILE A 61 -7.99 4.16 4.03
CA ILE A 61 -8.32 5.53 3.63
C ILE A 61 -9.66 5.56 2.91
N LYS A 62 -10.30 6.72 2.93
CA LYS A 62 -11.59 6.93 2.29
C LYS A 62 -11.48 8.02 1.23
N ASN A 63 -12.17 7.84 0.11
CA ASN A 63 -12.41 8.92 -0.85
C ASN A 63 -13.14 10.09 -0.14
N SER A 64 -12.71 11.33 -0.38
CA SER A 64 -13.33 12.53 0.23
C SER A 64 -14.82 12.65 -0.08
N ASP A 65 -15.22 12.20 -1.26
CA ASP A 65 -16.60 12.32 -1.76
C ASP A 65 -17.48 11.15 -1.30
N ALA A 66 -16.91 10.21 -0.54
CA ALA A 66 -17.61 9.04 -0.04
C ALA A 66 -18.33 9.33 1.29
N ASN A 67 -19.51 8.74 1.44
CA ASN A 67 -20.37 8.86 2.61
C ASN A 67 -20.66 7.47 3.17
N PHE A 68 -21.31 7.41 4.34
CA PHE A 68 -21.59 6.14 5.01
C PHE A 68 -22.34 5.14 4.12
N THR A 69 -23.28 5.60 3.29
CA THR A 69 -24.11 4.71 2.45
C THR A 69 -23.36 4.10 1.28
N ASN A 70 -22.27 4.71 0.81
CA ASN A 70 -21.46 4.19 -0.30
C ASN A 70 -20.09 3.61 0.11
N THR A 71 -19.70 3.76 1.37
CA THR A 71 -18.65 2.95 1.99
C THR A 71 -19.18 1.74 2.73
N ASP A 72 -20.51 1.62 2.83
CA ASP A 72 -21.37 0.61 3.47
C ASP A 72 -21.01 0.13 4.89
N GLY A 73 -19.90 0.61 5.48
CA GLY A 73 -19.37 0.10 6.74
C GLY A 73 -19.06 -1.40 6.70
N GLY A 74 -19.14 -2.02 5.53
CA GLY A 74 -19.11 -3.46 5.33
C GLY A 74 -17.70 -4.00 5.09
N PHE A 75 -17.65 -5.30 4.81
CA PHE A 75 -16.40 -5.99 4.51
C PHE A 75 -15.87 -5.57 3.14
N PHE A 76 -14.59 -5.19 3.10
CA PHE A 76 -13.85 -5.02 1.86
C PHE A 76 -12.57 -5.85 1.89
N THR A 77 -12.10 -6.23 0.71
CA THR A 77 -10.86 -6.98 0.53
C THR A 77 -9.90 -6.20 -0.35
N ALA A 78 -8.61 -6.50 -0.23
CA ALA A 78 -7.57 -5.97 -1.09
C ALA A 78 -6.50 -7.04 -1.31
N LEU A 79 -5.79 -6.95 -2.43
CA LEU A 79 -4.71 -7.85 -2.77
C LEU A 79 -3.51 -7.04 -3.25
N ALA A 80 -2.34 -7.33 -2.68
CA ALA A 80 -1.07 -6.83 -3.14
C ALA A 80 -0.03 -7.95 -3.13
N THR A 81 0.96 -7.86 -4.01
CA THR A 81 2.12 -8.74 -4.06
C THR A 81 3.32 -8.01 -3.50
N LEU A 82 3.99 -8.58 -2.49
CA LEU A 82 5.30 -8.11 -2.07
C LEU A 82 6.37 -8.70 -3.01
N LYS A 83 6.87 -7.89 -3.95
CA LYS A 83 7.96 -8.25 -4.86
C LYS A 83 9.31 -7.99 -4.19
N ILE A 84 10.23 -8.95 -4.30
CA ILE A 84 11.59 -8.87 -3.76
C ILE A 84 12.58 -8.97 -4.92
N GLU A 85 13.47 -7.99 -5.02
CA GLU A 85 14.56 -7.95 -6.00
C GLU A 85 15.89 -7.96 -5.26
N TYR A 86 16.75 -8.93 -5.60
CA TYR A 86 18.08 -9.13 -5.02
C TYR A 86 19.14 -9.01 -6.12
N GLN A 87 20.32 -8.47 -5.78
CA GLN A 87 21.47 -8.29 -6.68
C GLN A 87 22.67 -9.12 -6.22
#